data_AF-F6T5Q7-F1
#
_entry.id   AF-F6T5Q7-F1
#
_cell.length_a   1.000
_cell.length_b   1.000
_cell.length_c   1.000
_cell.angle_alpha   90.00
_cell.angle_beta   90.00
_cell.angle_gamma   90.00
#
_symmetry.space_group_name_H-M   'P 1'
#
loop_
_entity.id
_entity.type
_entity.pdbx_description
1 polymer ?
#
loop_
_entity_poly.entity_id
_entity_poly.type
_entity_poly.pdbx_seq_one_letter_code
_entity_poly.pdbx_strand_id
1 'polypeptide(L)'
;NFFWTKWYNTDDPDSDDGDKELLRTVLLRQRTMVCETPTGIQARVVQGNCGFITRDLFSSHTPNLGLICYNNEQTDGRCKDYRVRYCCSPGVGRCPLRYGWSPFFDHSNTSAYGDSEVLEQLRVSYPGRICETPVAIGAETTAGKPYQSSGNKVKISPTFGLQCRNSDQINIRCNDFKVRFCCSACYYGFWTQWYNSDSPGHGSLGGDSETLAHVLSSYRTRVCRIPTGIQARIASNDLPYGRANQTLLITPLTGLICLNKDQDNGQCRDYKVRYCCSDAVGLCPLRHGWTQFFDNDDPRGFGDFELLSRIKRQNPGRVCSTPVAISARLLDGKPYQEGGNILQLSPSIGLSCFNFQQGRRNRCKDYQVRFCCSGFCPNRRMWTRWFDTRNSEGDLEHIDRIRQTRPSFCPNPMAVRAQVSNTHRSFYTGGDQVRLLPNVGLICRNSEQRNNKSCSNYRVKFCCSTNLIEVTLAPRMALVV
;
A
#
# COMPACT_ATOMS: atom_id res chain seq x y z
N ASN A 1 24.26 -1.22 9.20
CA ASN A 1 24.78 -0.33 8.14
C ASN A 1 23.87 0.86 8.02
N PHE A 2 24.36 2.05 8.36
CA PHE A 2 23.64 3.30 8.16
C PHE A 2 24.21 4.01 6.93
N PHE A 3 23.40 4.81 6.24
CA PHE A 3 23.88 5.68 5.16
C PHE A 3 23.34 7.09 5.34
N TRP A 4 24.18 8.07 5.00
CA TRP A 4 23.76 9.47 4.93
C TRP A 4 23.15 9.76 3.55
N THR A 5 22.00 10.43 3.54
CA THR A 5 21.37 10.90 2.32
C THR A 5 22.14 12.09 1.71
N LYS A 6 21.76 12.50 0.50
CA LYS A 6 22.21 13.80 -0.06
C LYS A 6 21.68 14.96 0.80
N TRP A 7 22.20 16.15 0.59
CA TRP A 7 21.69 17.35 1.25
C TRP A 7 20.40 17.85 0.59
N TYR A 8 19.49 18.38 1.40
CA TYR A 8 18.21 18.97 1.02
C TYR A 8 18.13 20.37 1.63
N ASN A 9 17.91 21.37 0.78
CA ASN A 9 17.31 22.65 1.18
C ASN A 9 15.92 22.66 0.53
N THR A 10 14.90 22.91 1.32
CA THR A 10 13.49 22.87 0.96
C THR A 10 12.76 24.16 1.29
N ASP A 11 13.37 25.01 2.12
CA ASP A 11 12.89 26.33 2.54
C ASP A 11 14.06 27.32 2.53
N ASP A 12 13.76 28.62 2.41
CA ASP A 12 14.76 29.68 2.47
C ASP A 12 14.41 30.62 3.64
N PRO A 13 15.38 31.27 4.31
CA PRO A 13 15.11 32.13 5.47
C PRO A 13 14.27 33.39 5.15
N ASP A 14 14.06 33.67 3.85
CA ASP A 14 13.26 34.79 3.32
C ASP A 14 11.83 34.40 2.93
N SER A 15 11.51 33.11 2.77
CA SER A 15 10.18 32.72 2.28
C SER A 15 9.07 32.93 3.29
N ASP A 16 9.38 32.86 4.59
CA ASP A 16 8.43 33.00 5.69
C ASP A 16 9.10 33.61 6.97
N ASP A 17 8.76 33.11 8.17
CA ASP A 17 9.21 33.55 9.49
C ASP A 17 10.55 32.92 9.93
N GLY A 18 11.31 32.31 9.02
CA GLY A 18 12.57 31.63 9.32
C GLY A 18 12.95 30.60 8.26
N ASP A 19 13.87 29.69 8.61
CA ASP A 19 14.30 28.59 7.75
C ASP A 19 13.89 27.22 8.34
N LYS A 20 13.06 26.47 7.59
CA LYS A 20 12.40 25.25 8.06
C LYS A 20 12.60 24.07 7.12
N GLU A 21 13.69 23.35 7.34
CA GLU A 21 14.02 22.10 6.67
C GLU A 21 13.30 20.88 7.28
N LEU A 22 11.98 20.83 7.09
CA LEU A 22 11.11 19.78 7.66
C LEU A 22 11.24 18.44 6.93
N LEU A 23 11.36 17.35 7.70
CA LEU A 23 11.40 15.99 7.16
C LEU A 23 10.17 15.67 6.30
N ARG A 24 8.98 16.11 6.72
CA ARG A 24 7.73 15.91 5.96
C ARG A 24 7.82 16.55 4.58
N THR A 25 8.39 17.76 4.48
CA THR A 25 8.57 18.48 3.21
C THR A 25 9.57 17.76 2.31
N VAL A 26 10.70 17.32 2.89
CA VAL A 26 11.71 16.52 2.19
C VAL A 26 11.11 15.20 1.66
N LEU A 27 10.33 14.48 2.46
CA LEU A 27 9.66 13.23 2.05
C LEU A 27 8.62 13.45 0.94
N LEU A 28 7.87 14.55 0.97
CA LEU A 28 6.89 14.91 -0.07
C LEU A 28 7.58 15.24 -1.40
N ARG A 29 8.68 16.00 -1.37
CA ARG A 29 9.40 16.45 -2.58
C ARG A 29 10.33 15.37 -3.15
N GLN A 30 10.90 14.49 -2.31
CA GLN A 30 11.94 13.54 -2.70
C GLN A 30 11.55 12.10 -2.32
N ARG A 31 10.47 11.61 -2.95
CA ARG A 31 9.80 10.33 -2.68
C ARG A 31 10.69 9.08 -2.64
N THR A 32 11.95 9.10 -3.09
CA THR A 32 12.76 7.89 -3.25
C THR A 32 14.06 7.83 -2.44
N MET A 33 14.55 8.91 -1.83
CA MET A 33 15.93 8.96 -1.29
C MET A 33 16.07 9.20 0.22
N VAL A 34 14.99 9.46 0.97
CA VAL A 34 15.01 9.65 2.44
C VAL A 34 14.10 8.62 3.11
N CYS A 35 14.52 8.09 4.26
CA CYS A 35 13.73 7.18 5.09
C CYS A 35 12.69 7.94 5.91
N GLU A 36 11.51 7.35 6.15
CA GLU A 36 10.44 7.99 6.94
C GLU A 36 10.83 8.19 8.42
N THR A 37 11.78 7.39 8.91
CA THR A 37 12.27 7.48 10.30
C THR A 37 13.79 7.52 10.34
N PRO A 38 14.41 8.68 10.06
CA PRO A 38 15.85 8.86 10.17
C PRO A 38 16.36 8.63 11.57
N THR A 39 17.57 8.07 11.65
CA THR A 39 18.32 7.81 12.89
C THR A 39 19.25 8.96 13.28
N GLY A 40 19.48 9.88 12.35
CA GLY A 40 20.31 11.05 12.55
C GLY A 40 19.96 12.16 11.56
N ILE A 41 20.28 13.39 11.92
CA ILE A 41 20.17 14.56 11.07
C ILE A 41 21.47 15.35 11.17
N GLN A 42 21.88 15.95 10.07
CA GLN A 42 22.93 16.96 10.03
C GLN A 42 22.39 18.17 9.30
N ALA A 43 22.71 19.35 9.83
CA ALA A 43 22.46 20.62 9.18
C ALA A 43 23.79 21.32 8.87
N ARG A 44 23.80 22.14 7.81
CA ARG A 44 24.88 23.09 7.54
C ARG A 44 24.36 24.26 6.71
N VAL A 45 25.05 25.39 6.78
CA VAL A 45 24.74 26.55 5.94
C VAL A 45 24.93 26.23 4.46
N VAL A 46 24.07 26.81 3.62
CA VAL A 46 24.15 26.68 2.15
C VAL A 46 25.34 27.47 1.62
N GLN A 47 25.55 28.69 2.11
CA GLN A 47 26.69 29.56 1.77
C GLN A 47 27.57 29.84 3.01
N GLY A 48 28.87 29.60 2.89
CA GLY A 48 29.87 29.80 3.96
C GLY A 48 30.85 28.63 4.11
N ASN A 49 32.05 28.90 4.64
CA ASN A 49 33.04 27.86 4.90
C ASN A 49 32.59 26.95 6.05
N CYS A 50 32.72 25.62 5.87
CA CYS A 50 32.56 24.63 6.95
C CYS A 50 33.52 24.96 8.09
N GLY A 51 33.01 25.48 9.22
CA GLY A 51 33.83 25.87 10.38
C GLY A 51 33.30 27.09 11.15
N PHE A 52 32.39 27.87 10.56
CA PHE A 52 31.71 28.95 11.27
C PHE A 52 30.62 28.40 12.20
N ILE A 53 30.71 28.74 13.50
CA ILE A 53 29.61 28.57 14.45
C ILE A 53 28.62 29.71 14.17
N THR A 54 27.44 29.39 13.66
CA THR A 54 26.42 30.38 13.27
C THR A 54 25.83 31.11 14.48
N ARG A 55 25.84 30.48 15.66
CA ARG A 55 25.18 30.94 16.90
C ARG A 55 23.66 31.08 16.82
N ASP A 56 23.04 30.69 15.71
CA ASP A 56 21.59 30.65 15.57
C ASP A 56 20.97 29.68 16.59
N LEU A 57 19.80 30.07 17.12
CA LEU A 57 18.97 29.24 17.98
C LEU A 57 18.03 28.39 17.12
N PHE A 58 18.10 27.07 17.28
CA PHE A 58 17.19 26.15 16.61
C PHE A 58 16.04 25.73 17.53
N SER A 59 14.82 26.09 17.13
CA SER A 59 13.58 25.57 17.72
C SER A 59 13.46 24.05 17.53
N SER A 60 14.03 23.53 16.44
CA SER A 60 14.19 22.09 16.25
C SER A 60 15.44 21.75 15.43
N HIS A 61 16.10 20.65 15.80
CA HIS A 61 17.13 19.98 15.00
C HIS A 61 17.11 18.48 15.30
N THR A 62 16.03 17.81 14.89
CA THR A 62 15.81 16.40 15.21
C THR A 62 15.57 15.56 13.96
N PRO A 63 15.96 14.27 13.97
CA PRO A 63 15.77 13.39 12.82
C PRO A 63 14.31 13.16 12.42
N ASN A 64 13.36 13.28 13.37
CA ASN A 64 11.93 13.01 13.16
C ASN A 64 11.12 14.25 12.74
N LEU A 65 11.61 15.46 13.00
CA LEU A 65 10.92 16.70 12.63
C LEU A 65 11.63 17.44 11.50
N GLY A 66 12.96 17.56 11.58
CA GLY A 66 13.78 18.37 10.68
C GLY A 66 14.54 19.46 11.43
N LEU A 67 14.97 20.48 10.71
CA LEU A 67 15.49 21.72 11.29
C LEU A 67 14.40 22.79 11.24
N ILE A 68 14.29 23.57 12.32
CA ILE A 68 13.43 24.75 12.41
C ILE A 68 14.24 25.85 13.07
N CYS A 69 14.47 26.93 12.34
CA CYS A 69 15.01 28.19 12.83
C CYS A 69 13.96 29.28 12.59
N TYR A 70 13.62 30.08 13.60
CA TYR A 70 12.72 31.23 13.44
C TYR A 70 13.49 32.55 13.51
N ASN A 71 13.21 33.47 12.59
CA ASN A 71 13.87 34.78 12.49
C ASN A 71 13.71 35.62 13.77
N ASN A 72 12.53 35.58 14.39
CA ASN A 72 12.24 36.33 15.62
C ASN A 72 12.95 35.79 16.88
N GLU A 73 13.49 34.58 16.82
CA GLU A 73 14.26 33.96 17.91
C GLU A 73 15.77 34.27 17.80
N GLN A 74 16.22 34.91 16.71
CA GLN A 74 17.63 35.19 16.47
C GLN A 74 18.05 36.56 16.99
N THR A 75 19.26 36.64 17.54
CA THR A 75 19.83 37.91 18.05
C THR A 75 20.13 38.94 16.97
N ASP A 76 20.46 38.50 15.76
CA ASP A 76 20.62 39.34 14.57
C ASP A 76 19.30 39.49 13.77
N GLY A 77 18.20 38.95 14.31
CA GLY A 77 16.85 39.01 13.74
C GLY A 77 16.64 38.14 12.50
N ARG A 78 17.59 37.24 12.16
CA ARG A 78 17.49 36.45 10.94
C ARG A 78 18.28 35.14 10.97
N CYS A 79 17.60 34.05 10.63
CA CYS A 79 18.22 32.74 10.41
C CYS A 79 19.18 32.75 9.24
N LYS A 80 20.28 31.99 9.35
CA LYS A 80 21.05 31.60 8.15
C LYS A 80 20.24 30.59 7.33
N ASP A 81 20.60 30.47 6.06
CA ASP A 81 20.05 29.47 5.14
C ASP A 81 20.76 28.12 5.36
N TYR A 82 20.01 27.12 5.82
CA TYR A 82 20.49 25.77 6.11
C TYR A 82 19.99 24.74 5.09
N ARG A 83 20.77 23.67 4.97
CA ARG A 83 20.35 22.43 4.32
C ARG A 83 20.59 21.27 5.26
N VAL A 84 19.73 20.28 5.18
CA VAL A 84 19.78 19.08 6.02
C VAL A 84 20.10 17.82 5.23
N ARG A 85 20.69 16.83 5.89
CA ARG A 85 20.71 15.44 5.42
C ARG A 85 20.42 14.49 6.56
N TYR A 86 20.00 13.28 6.21
CA TYR A 86 19.46 12.30 7.14
C TYR A 86 20.29 11.02 7.14
N CYS A 87 20.46 10.42 8.32
CA CYS A 87 21.09 9.13 8.48
C CYS A 87 20.01 8.04 8.49
N CYS A 88 20.04 7.15 7.52
CA CYS A 88 19.03 6.12 7.33
C CYS A 88 19.61 4.72 7.54
N SER A 89 18.80 3.82 8.10
CA SER A 89 19.07 2.38 8.06
C SER A 89 18.34 1.77 6.87
N PRO A 90 19.01 1.04 5.96
CA PRO A 90 18.36 0.29 4.89
C PRO A 90 17.31 -0.67 5.47
N GLY A 91 16.09 -0.67 4.91
CA GLY A 91 15.04 -1.63 5.28
C GLY A 91 14.39 -1.39 6.65
N VAL A 92 14.47 -0.21 7.25
CA VAL A 92 13.71 0.12 8.47
C VAL A 92 12.75 1.28 8.18
N GLY A 93 11.48 1.11 8.52
CA GLY A 93 10.48 2.18 8.48
C GLY A 93 9.93 2.58 7.10
N ARG A 94 10.33 1.93 5.98
CA ARG A 94 9.73 2.18 4.66
C ARG A 94 9.32 0.87 4.00
N CYS A 95 8.02 0.72 3.71
CA CYS A 95 7.51 -0.39 2.92
C CYS A 95 7.23 0.08 1.48
N PRO A 96 7.91 -0.46 0.44
CA PRO A 96 7.69 0.02 -0.92
C PRO A 96 6.25 -0.22 -1.38
N LEU A 97 5.74 0.60 -2.31
CA LEU A 97 4.32 0.60 -2.74
C LEU A 97 3.79 -0.75 -3.30
N ARG A 98 4.67 -1.70 -3.62
CA ARG A 98 4.33 -3.08 -4.06
C ARG A 98 4.44 -4.12 -2.95
N TYR A 99 4.62 -3.69 -1.71
CA TYR A 99 4.80 -4.50 -0.52
C TYR A 99 3.78 -4.06 0.53
N GLY A 100 3.45 -4.96 1.46
CA GLY A 100 2.50 -4.69 2.54
C GLY A 100 3.15 -4.91 3.89
N TRP A 101 2.81 -4.06 4.86
CA TRP A 101 3.11 -4.34 6.26
C TRP A 101 2.26 -5.50 6.75
N SER A 102 2.89 -6.47 7.41
CA SER A 102 2.20 -7.43 8.25
C SER A 102 1.51 -6.73 9.43
N PRO A 103 0.61 -7.42 10.16
CA PRO A 103 0.31 -7.06 11.54
C PRO A 103 1.57 -6.97 12.40
N PHE A 104 1.46 -6.34 13.57
CA PHE A 104 2.49 -6.42 14.60
C PHE A 104 2.48 -7.80 15.25
N PHE A 105 3.68 -8.27 15.58
CA PHE A 105 3.97 -9.51 16.30
C PHE A 105 4.73 -9.15 17.57
N ASP A 106 4.40 -9.86 18.63
CA ASP A 106 4.87 -9.63 19.99
C ASP A 106 4.96 -11.02 20.64
N HIS A 107 6.18 -11.53 20.77
CA HIS A 107 6.43 -12.90 21.25
C HIS A 107 7.07 -12.92 22.63
N SER A 108 8.05 -12.06 22.86
CA SER A 108 8.76 -11.98 24.11
C SER A 108 8.27 -10.77 24.89
N ASN A 109 7.85 -10.98 26.13
CA ASN A 109 7.68 -9.85 27.04
C ASN A 109 9.04 -9.44 27.62
N THR A 110 9.12 -8.20 28.10
CA THR A 110 10.30 -7.72 28.85
C THR A 110 10.74 -8.66 29.99
N SER A 111 12.06 -8.86 30.09
CA SER A 111 12.71 -9.69 31.12
C SER A 111 13.87 -8.95 31.79
N ALA A 112 14.55 -9.62 32.74
CA ALA A 112 15.79 -9.11 33.33
C ALA A 112 16.88 -8.80 32.29
N TYR A 113 16.87 -9.50 31.14
CA TYR A 113 17.84 -9.31 30.05
C TYR A 113 17.41 -8.22 29.04
N GLY A 114 16.16 -7.79 29.07
CA GLY A 114 15.56 -6.85 28.12
C GLY A 114 14.45 -7.50 27.32
N ASP A 115 14.28 -7.07 26.07
CA ASP A 115 13.21 -7.50 25.18
C ASP A 115 13.75 -7.93 23.80
N SER A 116 13.14 -8.92 23.17
CA SER A 116 13.63 -9.51 21.91
C SER A 116 12.53 -10.13 21.05
N GLU A 117 12.33 -9.52 19.89
CA GLU A 117 11.40 -9.97 18.85
C GLU A 117 12.20 -10.54 17.67
N VAL A 118 12.77 -11.72 17.86
CA VAL A 118 13.68 -12.37 16.90
C VAL A 118 12.88 -13.02 15.77
N LEU A 119 13.22 -12.69 14.52
CA LEU A 119 12.48 -13.15 13.32
C LEU A 119 12.37 -14.67 13.22
N GLU A 120 13.42 -15.41 13.60
CA GLU A 120 13.42 -16.87 13.55
C GLU A 120 12.40 -17.48 14.53
N GLN A 121 12.36 -16.99 15.76
CA GLN A 121 11.38 -17.41 16.77
C GLN A 121 9.96 -17.01 16.36
N LEU A 122 9.80 -15.78 15.85
CA LEU A 122 8.52 -15.30 15.34
C LEU A 122 7.96 -16.14 14.20
N ARG A 123 8.79 -16.72 13.34
CA ARG A 123 8.33 -17.63 12.29
C ARG A 123 7.86 -18.98 12.82
N VAL A 124 8.43 -19.45 13.93
CA VAL A 124 7.97 -20.66 14.62
C VAL A 124 6.63 -20.39 15.32
N SER A 125 6.51 -19.26 16.01
CA SER A 125 5.28 -18.88 16.74
C SER A 125 4.14 -18.42 15.82
N TYR A 126 4.46 -17.87 14.65
CA TYR A 126 3.49 -17.40 13.66
C TYR A 126 3.75 -17.98 12.26
N PRO A 127 3.60 -19.31 12.05
CA PRO A 127 3.92 -19.97 10.78
C PRO A 127 3.18 -19.36 9.60
N GLY A 128 3.91 -19.02 8.53
CA GLY A 128 3.35 -18.46 7.29
C GLY A 128 2.81 -17.03 7.39
N ARG A 129 2.87 -16.38 8.56
CA ARG A 129 2.40 -15.00 8.77
C ARG A 129 3.46 -13.95 8.45
N ILE A 130 4.72 -14.36 8.38
CA ILE A 130 5.87 -13.52 8.06
C ILE A 130 6.55 -14.11 6.81
N CYS A 131 6.75 -13.28 5.79
CA CYS A 131 7.39 -13.71 4.54
C CYS A 131 8.84 -14.18 4.77
N GLU A 132 9.34 -15.03 3.88
CA GLU A 132 10.71 -15.57 3.93
C GLU A 132 11.79 -14.49 3.77
N THR A 133 11.49 -13.41 3.05
CA THR A 133 12.41 -12.29 2.79
C THR A 133 11.72 -10.95 3.03
N PRO A 134 11.58 -10.52 4.30
CA PRO A 134 11.11 -9.18 4.60
C PRO A 134 12.05 -8.14 3.98
N VAL A 135 11.48 -7.14 3.32
CA VAL A 135 12.25 -6.03 2.72
C VAL A 135 12.36 -4.83 3.65
N ALA A 136 11.48 -4.77 4.65
CA ALA A 136 11.62 -3.82 5.74
C ALA A 136 11.04 -4.34 7.06
N ILE A 137 11.39 -3.67 8.16
CA ILE A 137 10.85 -3.90 9.49
C ILE A 137 10.38 -2.57 10.09
N GLY A 138 9.29 -2.62 10.86
CA GLY A 138 8.82 -1.54 11.70
C GLY A 138 8.69 -2.04 13.14
N ALA A 139 8.88 -1.16 14.12
CA ALA A 139 8.75 -1.51 15.53
C ALA A 139 8.15 -0.34 16.33
N GLU A 140 7.39 -0.69 17.34
CA GLU A 140 6.84 0.24 18.33
C GLU A 140 6.78 -0.47 19.68
N THR A 141 6.70 0.30 20.77
CA THR A 141 6.41 -0.30 22.07
C THR A 141 5.00 -0.89 22.07
N THR A 142 4.70 -1.80 22.98
CA THR A 142 3.34 -2.34 23.12
C THR A 142 2.30 -1.25 23.41
N ALA A 143 2.72 -0.14 24.04
CA ALA A 143 1.96 1.10 24.22
C ALA A 143 1.81 2.00 22.96
N GLY A 144 2.33 1.58 21.79
CA GLY A 144 2.19 2.28 20.51
C GLY A 144 3.19 3.41 20.26
N LYS A 145 4.25 3.51 21.09
CA LYS A 145 5.28 4.54 20.91
C LYS A 145 6.32 4.06 19.89
N PRO A 146 6.65 4.82 18.83
CA PRO A 146 7.68 4.41 17.85
C PRO A 146 9.01 4.10 18.54
N TYR A 147 9.67 3.00 18.15
CA TYR A 147 10.85 2.51 18.89
C TYR A 147 11.99 3.54 18.96
N GLN A 148 12.13 4.40 17.95
CA GLN A 148 13.14 5.46 17.89
C GLN A 148 12.91 6.53 18.98
N SER A 149 11.65 6.76 19.35
CA SER A 149 11.29 7.73 20.39
C SER A 149 11.28 7.12 21.80
N SER A 150 11.47 5.81 21.92
CA SER A 150 11.44 5.09 23.20
C SER A 150 12.57 5.50 24.16
N GLY A 151 13.68 6.02 23.62
CA GLY A 151 14.90 6.28 24.35
C GLY A 151 15.83 5.07 24.44
N ASN A 152 15.37 3.85 24.09
CA ASN A 152 16.21 2.66 24.14
C ASN A 152 17.19 2.57 22.97
N LYS A 153 18.38 2.02 23.26
CA LYS A 153 19.29 1.51 22.23
C LYS A 153 18.79 0.14 21.77
N VAL A 154 18.41 0.05 20.51
CA VAL A 154 17.78 -1.14 19.93
C VAL A 154 18.52 -1.58 18.67
N LYS A 155 18.82 -2.88 18.57
CA LYS A 155 19.31 -3.51 17.34
C LYS A 155 18.11 -4.02 16.55
N ILE A 156 17.92 -3.52 15.33
CA ILE A 156 16.75 -3.83 14.51
C ILE A 156 17.14 -4.05 13.03
N SER A 157 16.61 -5.09 12.39
CA SER A 157 16.74 -5.30 10.94
C SER A 157 15.65 -6.24 10.40
N PRO A 158 15.30 -6.17 9.10
CA PRO A 158 14.32 -7.08 8.50
C PRO A 158 14.77 -8.53 8.41
N THR A 159 16.07 -8.81 8.57
CA THR A 159 16.64 -10.16 8.53
C THR A 159 16.87 -10.78 9.91
N PHE A 160 16.79 -9.97 10.97
CA PHE A 160 17.05 -10.38 12.34
C PHE A 160 15.82 -10.24 13.25
N GLY A 161 15.01 -9.21 13.05
CA GLY A 161 13.98 -8.79 13.99
C GLY A 161 14.45 -7.61 14.85
N LEU A 162 14.08 -7.59 16.12
CA LEU A 162 14.44 -6.55 17.08
C LEU A 162 15.06 -7.16 18.34
N GLN A 163 16.06 -6.49 18.90
CA GLN A 163 16.62 -6.80 20.20
C GLN A 163 16.95 -5.51 20.97
N CYS A 164 16.43 -5.41 22.19
CA CYS A 164 16.82 -4.45 23.20
C CYS A 164 17.42 -5.20 24.38
N ARG A 165 18.68 -4.91 24.76
CA ARG A 165 19.30 -5.49 25.96
C ARG A 165 19.39 -4.45 27.06
N ASN A 166 19.01 -4.82 28.28
CA ASN A 166 19.13 -3.94 29.45
C ASN A 166 20.60 -3.53 29.71
N SER A 167 21.57 -4.40 29.40
CA SER A 167 23.02 -4.13 29.52
C SER A 167 23.52 -3.00 28.63
N ASP A 168 22.83 -2.75 27.51
CA ASP A 168 23.27 -1.79 26.50
C ASP A 168 22.67 -0.39 26.76
N GLN A 169 21.72 -0.31 27.70
CA GLN A 169 21.02 0.92 28.07
C GLN A 169 21.81 1.72 29.12
N ILE A 170 21.60 3.03 29.14
CA ILE A 170 22.15 3.93 30.16
C ILE A 170 20.97 4.51 30.95
N ASN A 171 20.89 4.16 32.25
CA ASN A 171 19.88 4.66 33.20
C ASN A 171 18.41 4.41 32.83
N ILE A 172 18.13 3.53 31.87
CA ILE A 172 16.76 3.14 31.46
C ILE A 172 16.69 1.63 31.24
N ARG A 173 15.51 1.04 31.39
CA ARG A 173 15.25 -0.36 31.02
C ARG A 173 14.67 -0.43 29.61
N CYS A 174 14.82 -1.58 28.97
CA CYS A 174 14.15 -1.86 27.71
C CYS A 174 12.63 -1.74 27.88
N ASN A 175 12.02 -0.99 26.98
CA ASN A 175 10.58 -1.07 26.77
C ASN A 175 10.24 -2.43 26.15
N ASP A 176 8.97 -2.76 26.26
CA ASP A 176 8.34 -3.91 25.63
C ASP A 176 7.99 -3.56 24.19
N PHE A 177 8.58 -4.24 23.21
CA PHE A 177 8.45 -3.92 21.80
C PHE A 177 7.71 -5.01 21.04
N LYS A 178 6.97 -4.57 20.02
CA LYS A 178 6.39 -5.41 18.99
C LYS A 178 6.87 -4.99 17.62
N VAL A 179 7.04 -5.95 16.72
CA VAL A 179 7.60 -5.73 15.37
C VAL A 179 6.62 -6.10 14.27
N ARG A 180 6.74 -5.47 13.12
CA ARG A 180 6.03 -5.86 11.89
C ARG A 180 7.00 -5.88 10.72
N PHE A 181 6.71 -6.71 9.74
CA PHE A 181 7.56 -6.94 8.59
C PHE A 181 6.88 -6.48 7.31
N CYS A 182 7.61 -5.75 6.48
CA CYS A 182 7.18 -5.39 5.15
C CYS A 182 7.53 -6.53 4.21
N CYS A 183 6.49 -7.13 3.66
CA CYS A 183 6.58 -8.33 2.86
C CYS A 183 6.15 -8.09 1.42
N SER A 184 6.77 -8.82 0.49
CA SER A 184 6.32 -8.87 -0.91
C SER A 184 4.83 -9.20 -0.92
N ALA A 185 4.05 -8.48 -1.72
CA ALA A 185 2.58 -8.50 -1.72
C ALA A 185 1.98 -9.80 -2.30
N CYS A 186 2.39 -10.97 -1.79
CA CYS A 186 1.63 -12.20 -1.94
C CYS A 186 0.55 -12.38 -0.88
N TYR A 187 0.13 -11.29 -0.25
CA TYR A 187 -0.95 -11.30 0.73
C TYR A 187 -2.32 -11.54 0.07
N TYR A 188 -2.46 -11.22 -1.23
CA TYR A 188 -3.68 -11.39 -2.04
C TYR A 188 -3.42 -12.19 -3.33
N GLY A 189 -2.45 -13.11 -3.30
CA GLY A 189 -2.10 -13.95 -4.45
C GLY A 189 -1.73 -15.35 -4.00
N PHE A 190 -1.38 -16.21 -4.96
CA PHE A 190 -0.84 -17.53 -4.71
C PHE A 190 0.61 -17.60 -5.15
N TRP A 191 1.41 -18.31 -4.36
CA TRP A 191 2.74 -18.71 -4.78
C TRP A 191 2.62 -19.87 -5.77
N THR A 192 3.29 -19.75 -6.91
CA THR A 192 3.43 -20.87 -7.84
C THR A 192 4.24 -21.99 -7.20
N GLN A 193 4.29 -23.16 -7.87
CA GLN A 193 5.36 -24.13 -7.63
C GLN A 193 6.75 -23.50 -7.88
N TRP A 194 7.79 -24.18 -7.42
CA TRP A 194 9.18 -23.80 -7.69
C TRP A 194 9.58 -24.19 -9.13
N TYR A 195 10.43 -23.38 -9.74
CA TYR A 195 10.99 -23.54 -11.08
C TYR A 195 12.50 -23.46 -11.01
N ASN A 196 13.15 -24.40 -11.68
CA ASN A 196 14.58 -24.45 -11.91
C ASN A 196 14.78 -24.69 -13.42
N SER A 197 14.82 -23.61 -14.18
CA SER A 197 14.81 -23.57 -15.65
C SER A 197 16.20 -23.52 -16.26
N ASP A 198 17.20 -23.09 -15.50
CA ASP A 198 18.59 -22.99 -15.88
C ASP A 198 19.44 -23.88 -14.97
N SER A 199 20.74 -23.99 -15.26
CA SER A 199 21.68 -24.65 -14.36
C SER A 199 23.01 -23.92 -14.45
N PRO A 200 23.86 -23.97 -13.40
CA PRO A 200 25.10 -23.20 -13.38
C PRO A 200 26.01 -23.49 -14.59
N GLY A 201 26.06 -22.56 -15.53
CA GLY A 201 26.92 -22.63 -16.70
C GLY A 201 28.40 -22.42 -16.35
N HIS A 202 29.30 -23.06 -17.10
CA HIS A 202 30.76 -22.91 -16.94
C HIS A 202 31.29 -21.62 -17.59
N GLY A 203 32.40 -21.08 -17.07
CA GLY A 203 33.08 -19.89 -17.60
C GLY A 203 32.55 -18.56 -17.06
N SER A 204 33.24 -17.44 -17.35
CA SER A 204 32.94 -16.11 -16.79
C SER A 204 31.63 -15.49 -17.27
N LEU A 205 31.15 -15.90 -18.44
CA LEU A 205 29.83 -15.55 -18.99
C LEU A 205 28.72 -16.55 -18.58
N GLY A 206 29.09 -17.64 -17.92
CA GLY A 206 28.17 -18.59 -17.33
C GLY A 206 27.58 -18.09 -16.01
N GLY A 207 26.71 -18.90 -15.41
CA GLY A 207 25.99 -18.55 -14.19
C GLY A 207 24.68 -19.31 -14.14
N ASP A 208 23.77 -18.86 -13.28
CA ASP A 208 22.46 -19.47 -13.13
C ASP A 208 21.37 -18.39 -13.15
N SER A 209 20.45 -18.49 -14.11
CA SER A 209 19.50 -17.44 -14.42
C SER A 209 18.07 -17.95 -14.62
N GLU A 210 17.36 -17.98 -13.49
CA GLU A 210 15.92 -18.21 -13.41
C GLU A 210 15.07 -16.99 -13.82
N THR A 211 15.27 -16.53 -15.07
CA THR A 211 14.54 -15.35 -15.58
C THR A 211 13.06 -15.65 -15.77
N LEU A 212 12.20 -14.64 -15.55
CA LEU A 212 10.77 -14.80 -15.78
C LEU A 212 10.46 -15.19 -17.24
N ALA A 213 11.21 -14.63 -18.19
CA ALA A 213 11.07 -14.96 -19.61
C ALA A 213 11.34 -16.44 -19.88
N HIS A 214 12.43 -16.99 -19.31
CA HIS A 214 12.80 -18.39 -19.49
C HIS A 214 11.82 -19.34 -18.81
N VAL A 215 11.40 -19.01 -17.57
CA VAL A 215 10.38 -19.77 -16.86
C VAL A 215 9.04 -19.77 -17.63
N LEU A 216 8.62 -18.64 -18.21
CA LEU A 216 7.40 -18.56 -19.01
C LEU A 216 7.49 -19.38 -20.31
N SER A 217 8.65 -19.42 -20.98
CA SER A 217 8.84 -20.24 -22.18
C SER A 217 8.91 -21.74 -21.87
N SER A 218 9.56 -22.11 -20.77
CA SER A 218 9.86 -23.51 -20.43
C SER A 218 8.68 -24.23 -19.77
N TYR A 219 7.81 -23.51 -19.05
CA TYR A 219 6.71 -24.12 -18.26
C TYR A 219 5.30 -23.72 -18.70
N ARG A 220 5.13 -23.23 -19.94
CA ARG A 220 3.88 -22.99 -20.69
C ARG A 220 2.60 -23.07 -19.84
N THR A 221 2.29 -22.02 -19.05
CA THR A 221 1.02 -21.72 -18.33
C THR A 221 0.97 -21.83 -16.80
N ARG A 222 2.03 -22.21 -16.06
CA ARG A 222 1.96 -22.28 -14.58
C ARG A 222 2.44 -21.02 -13.84
N VAL A 223 2.80 -19.96 -14.57
CA VAL A 223 3.29 -18.69 -14.03
C VAL A 223 2.58 -17.53 -14.70
N CYS A 224 2.17 -16.54 -13.90
CA CYS A 224 1.62 -15.29 -14.39
C CYS A 224 2.70 -14.43 -15.08
N ARG A 225 2.31 -13.71 -16.13
CA ARG A 225 3.24 -12.86 -16.90
C ARG A 225 3.67 -11.58 -16.18
N ILE A 226 2.92 -11.16 -15.17
CA ILE A 226 3.23 -10.00 -14.33
C ILE A 226 3.16 -10.45 -12.87
N PRO A 227 4.21 -11.11 -12.35
CA PRO A 227 4.27 -11.48 -10.94
C PRO A 227 4.27 -10.25 -10.04
N THR A 228 3.56 -10.35 -8.91
CA THR A 228 3.57 -9.32 -7.87
C THR A 228 4.65 -9.56 -6.81
N GLY A 229 5.31 -10.72 -6.86
CA GLY A 229 6.38 -11.11 -5.96
C GLY A 229 7.24 -12.24 -6.53
N ILE A 230 8.41 -12.44 -5.94
CA ILE A 230 9.32 -13.53 -6.27
C ILE A 230 9.99 -14.04 -4.99
N GLN A 231 10.21 -15.34 -4.91
CA GLN A 231 11.04 -16.00 -3.91
C GLN A 231 12.08 -16.86 -4.61
N ALA A 232 13.25 -17.00 -3.99
CA ALA A 232 14.36 -17.81 -4.49
C ALA A 232 15.00 -18.63 -3.37
N ARG A 233 15.46 -19.83 -3.72
CA ARG A 233 16.17 -20.76 -2.83
C ARG A 233 17.33 -21.39 -3.57
N ILE A 234 18.31 -21.86 -2.82
CA ILE A 234 19.35 -22.74 -3.35
C ILE A 234 18.68 -24.08 -3.68
N ALA A 235 18.83 -24.54 -4.92
CA ALA A 235 18.08 -25.69 -5.43
C ALA A 235 18.36 -26.98 -4.64
N SER A 236 19.61 -27.18 -4.22
CA SER A 236 20.09 -28.41 -3.57
C SER A 236 19.66 -28.61 -2.12
N ASN A 237 19.36 -27.54 -1.39
CA ASN A 237 19.09 -27.62 0.06
C ASN A 237 17.94 -26.73 0.56
N ASP A 238 17.21 -26.08 -0.35
CA ASP A 238 16.06 -25.23 -0.04
C ASP A 238 16.33 -24.03 0.90
N LEU A 239 17.60 -23.73 1.19
CA LEU A 239 17.95 -22.57 1.97
C LEU A 239 17.63 -21.28 1.19
N PRO A 240 17.20 -20.20 1.86
CA PRO A 240 16.96 -18.92 1.21
C PRO A 240 18.20 -18.43 0.47
N TYR A 241 18.02 -17.83 -0.71
CA TYR A 241 19.13 -17.38 -1.56
C TYR A 241 20.12 -16.46 -0.83
N GLY A 242 19.66 -15.65 0.13
CA GLY A 242 20.52 -14.76 0.92
C GLY A 242 21.56 -15.48 1.79
N ARG A 243 21.40 -16.79 2.07
CA ARG A 243 22.40 -17.61 2.77
C ARG A 243 23.60 -17.97 1.88
N ALA A 244 23.46 -17.84 0.56
CA ALA A 244 24.54 -18.15 -0.37
C ALA A 244 25.69 -17.13 -0.34
N ASN A 245 25.44 -15.92 0.16
CA ASN A 245 26.36 -14.78 0.14
C ASN A 245 26.88 -14.48 -1.28
N GLN A 246 25.99 -14.52 -2.28
CA GLN A 246 26.28 -14.29 -3.69
C GLN A 246 25.62 -13.01 -4.19
N THR A 247 26.25 -12.36 -5.16
CA THR A 247 25.76 -11.15 -5.82
C THR A 247 24.69 -11.54 -6.84
N LEU A 248 23.43 -11.20 -6.58
CA LEU A 248 22.27 -11.60 -7.38
C LEU A 248 21.42 -10.39 -7.78
N LEU A 249 20.92 -10.38 -9.02
CA LEU A 249 19.81 -9.51 -9.43
C LEU A 249 18.51 -10.31 -9.33
N ILE A 250 17.63 -9.92 -8.39
CA ILE A 250 16.35 -10.61 -8.18
C ILE A 250 15.18 -9.61 -8.14
N THR A 251 14.27 -9.71 -9.11
CA THR A 251 13.02 -8.94 -9.13
C THR A 251 11.86 -9.75 -9.72
N PRO A 252 10.59 -9.43 -9.42
CA PRO A 252 9.45 -10.16 -9.97
C PRO A 252 9.34 -10.14 -11.50
N LEU A 253 9.80 -9.06 -12.16
CA LEU A 253 9.72 -8.90 -13.62
C LEU A 253 10.96 -9.40 -14.35
N THR A 254 12.12 -9.41 -13.67
CA THR A 254 13.37 -9.93 -14.23
C THR A 254 13.49 -11.44 -13.99
N GLY A 255 13.06 -11.92 -12.83
CA GLY A 255 13.43 -13.24 -12.29
C GLY A 255 14.66 -13.15 -11.40
N LEU A 256 15.43 -14.23 -11.32
CA LEU A 256 16.76 -14.25 -10.68
C LEU A 256 17.84 -14.35 -11.77
N ILE A 257 18.90 -13.57 -11.61
CA ILE A 257 20.10 -13.63 -12.45
C ILE A 257 21.32 -13.68 -11.53
N CYS A 258 22.12 -14.74 -11.69
CA CYS A 258 23.46 -14.86 -11.15
C CYS A 258 24.46 -14.98 -12.30
N LEU A 259 25.51 -14.17 -12.29
CA LEU A 259 26.63 -14.26 -13.24
C LEU A 259 27.92 -14.65 -12.51
N ASN A 260 28.66 -15.62 -13.04
CA ASN A 260 29.89 -16.12 -12.44
C ASN A 260 30.93 -15.01 -12.21
N LYS A 261 31.06 -14.07 -13.16
CA LYS A 261 31.97 -12.92 -13.08
C LYS A 261 31.69 -11.96 -11.91
N ASP A 262 30.48 -11.98 -11.35
CA ASP A 262 30.06 -11.09 -10.27
C ASP A 262 30.20 -11.77 -8.88
N GLN A 263 30.72 -13.02 -8.85
CA GLN A 263 30.91 -13.81 -7.62
C GLN A 263 32.39 -13.86 -7.22
N ASP A 264 32.66 -13.76 -5.92
CA ASP A 264 34.02 -13.82 -5.36
C ASP A 264 34.75 -15.14 -5.68
N ASN A 265 34.01 -16.26 -5.71
CA ASN A 265 34.53 -17.58 -6.04
C ASN A 265 34.44 -17.92 -7.55
N GLY A 266 33.99 -16.96 -8.37
CA GLY A 266 33.82 -17.13 -9.81
C GLY A 266 32.75 -18.13 -10.23
N GLN A 267 31.85 -18.56 -9.33
CA GLN A 267 30.85 -19.59 -9.63
C GLN A 267 29.52 -19.35 -8.91
N CYS A 268 28.42 -19.29 -9.66
CA CYS A 268 27.06 -19.28 -9.16
C CYS A 268 26.66 -20.62 -8.55
N ARG A 269 25.87 -20.57 -7.47
CA ARG A 269 25.09 -21.73 -7.02
C ARG A 269 23.91 -21.96 -7.96
N ASP A 270 23.36 -23.16 -7.88
CA ASP A 270 22.09 -23.54 -8.50
C ASP A 270 20.92 -23.02 -7.67
N TYR A 271 20.00 -22.28 -8.29
CA TYR A 271 18.86 -21.63 -7.67
C TYR A 271 17.55 -22.11 -8.30
N LYS A 272 16.49 -22.04 -7.49
CA LYS A 272 15.12 -22.19 -7.96
C LYS A 272 14.27 -21.02 -7.50
N VAL A 273 13.34 -20.59 -8.34
CA VAL A 273 12.44 -19.47 -8.06
C VAL A 273 10.99 -19.91 -8.02
N ARG A 274 10.17 -19.17 -7.28
CA ARG A 274 8.72 -19.20 -7.46
C ARG A 274 8.19 -17.77 -7.48
N TYR A 275 7.10 -17.59 -8.20
CA TYR A 275 6.50 -16.30 -8.43
C TYR A 275 5.21 -16.20 -7.62
N CYS A 276 4.95 -15.00 -7.10
CA CYS A 276 3.64 -14.70 -6.57
C CYS A 276 2.79 -14.15 -7.71
N CYS A 277 1.68 -14.82 -7.95
CA CYS A 277 0.66 -14.40 -8.90
C CYS A 277 -0.54 -13.87 -8.13
N SER A 278 -0.96 -12.64 -8.38
CA SER A 278 -2.15 -12.09 -7.71
C SER A 278 -3.43 -12.53 -8.41
N ASP A 279 -4.42 -12.90 -7.61
CA ASP A 279 -5.81 -13.09 -8.01
C ASP A 279 -6.58 -11.76 -8.05
N ALA A 280 -5.97 -10.67 -8.56
CA ALA A 280 -6.73 -9.50 -9.01
C ALA A 280 -7.67 -9.84 -10.21
N VAL A 281 -7.75 -11.13 -10.54
CA VAL A 281 -8.85 -11.83 -11.18
C VAL A 281 -9.60 -12.68 -10.13
N GLY A 282 -10.80 -12.26 -9.70
CA GLY A 282 -11.77 -13.16 -9.07
C GLY A 282 -12.10 -12.97 -7.58
N LEU A 283 -11.33 -12.23 -6.78
CA LEU A 283 -11.71 -11.89 -5.39
C LEU A 283 -12.02 -10.40 -5.21
N CYS A 284 -13.25 -10.10 -4.83
CA CYS A 284 -13.68 -8.74 -4.48
C CYS A 284 -13.58 -8.57 -2.96
N PRO A 285 -12.77 -7.63 -2.43
CA PRO A 285 -12.57 -7.51 -0.99
C PRO A 285 -13.88 -7.30 -0.24
N LEU A 286 -13.94 -7.74 1.02
CA LEU A 286 -15.07 -7.44 1.90
C LEU A 286 -15.35 -5.92 1.88
N ARG A 287 -16.64 -5.53 1.83
CA ARG A 287 -17.12 -4.13 1.67
C ARG A 287 -16.97 -3.53 0.26
N HIS A 288 -16.72 -4.36 -0.74
CA HIS A 288 -16.79 -4.04 -2.16
C HIS A 288 -17.82 -4.95 -2.83
N GLY A 289 -18.20 -4.65 -4.08
CA GLY A 289 -19.05 -5.53 -4.86
C GLY A 289 -18.69 -5.54 -6.34
N TRP A 290 -18.94 -6.69 -6.96
CA TRP A 290 -18.75 -6.89 -8.40
C TRP A 290 -19.83 -6.16 -9.19
N THR A 291 -19.43 -5.47 -10.25
CA THR A 291 -20.35 -5.03 -11.29
C THR A 291 -20.93 -6.24 -12.05
N GLN A 292 -21.92 -5.97 -12.90
CA GLN A 292 -22.25 -6.87 -14.01
C GLN A 292 -21.02 -7.09 -14.93
N PHE A 293 -21.06 -8.13 -15.75
CA PHE A 293 -20.08 -8.31 -16.83
C PHE A 293 -20.36 -7.33 -17.96
N PHE A 294 -19.30 -6.91 -18.63
CA PHE A 294 -19.25 -6.03 -19.79
C PHE A 294 -18.50 -6.74 -20.90
N ASP A 295 -19.05 -6.61 -22.09
CA ASP A 295 -18.58 -7.17 -23.35
C ASP A 295 -18.78 -6.05 -24.39
N ASN A 296 -17.71 -5.30 -24.65
CA ASN A 296 -17.72 -4.06 -25.41
C ASN A 296 -16.86 -4.16 -26.68
N ASP A 297 -16.10 -5.24 -26.88
CA ASP A 297 -15.24 -5.47 -28.04
C ASP A 297 -15.22 -6.96 -28.43
N ASP A 298 -15.81 -7.30 -29.59
CA ASP A 298 -15.67 -8.66 -30.14
C ASP A 298 -14.21 -8.91 -30.61
N PRO A 299 -13.75 -10.19 -30.71
CA PRO A 299 -12.38 -10.58 -31.11
C PRO A 299 -11.96 -10.28 -32.57
N ARG A 300 -12.59 -9.29 -33.21
CA ARG A 300 -12.37 -8.89 -34.60
C ARG A 300 -11.09 -8.05 -34.73
N GLY A 301 -10.45 -8.09 -35.90
CA GLY A 301 -9.24 -7.30 -36.15
C GLY A 301 -8.03 -7.76 -35.32
N PHE A 302 -7.53 -6.89 -34.43
CA PHE A 302 -6.28 -7.09 -33.68
C PHE A 302 -6.41 -7.98 -32.44
N GLY A 303 -7.62 -8.31 -32.00
CA GLY A 303 -7.85 -9.12 -30.81
C GLY A 303 -9.16 -8.72 -30.12
N ASP A 304 -9.25 -8.95 -28.83
CA ASP A 304 -10.39 -8.61 -27.97
C ASP A 304 -9.91 -7.70 -26.83
N PHE A 305 -10.57 -6.54 -26.67
CA PHE A 305 -10.17 -5.46 -25.78
C PHE A 305 -11.33 -4.89 -24.95
N GLU A 306 -11.63 -5.56 -23.83
CA GLU A 306 -12.51 -5.04 -22.77
C GLU A 306 -11.87 -3.94 -21.90
N LEU A 307 -11.55 -2.80 -22.53
CA LEU A 307 -10.88 -1.67 -21.90
C LEU A 307 -11.80 -0.89 -20.96
N LEU A 308 -11.35 -0.69 -19.72
CA LEU A 308 -12.06 0.07 -18.69
C LEU A 308 -12.43 1.49 -19.14
N SER A 309 -11.56 2.15 -19.90
CA SER A 309 -11.82 3.50 -20.42
C SER A 309 -13.02 3.53 -21.38
N ARG A 310 -13.11 2.53 -22.27
CA ARG A 310 -14.23 2.36 -23.20
C ARG A 310 -15.51 1.96 -22.45
N ILE A 311 -15.40 1.02 -21.51
CA ILE A 311 -16.51 0.57 -20.67
C ILE A 311 -17.09 1.72 -19.85
N LYS A 312 -16.27 2.57 -19.22
CA LYS A 312 -16.75 3.77 -18.50
C LYS A 312 -17.47 4.76 -19.39
N ARG A 313 -16.99 4.95 -20.62
CA ARG A 313 -17.58 5.88 -21.60
C ARG A 313 -18.94 5.37 -22.09
N GLN A 314 -19.05 4.09 -22.41
CA GLN A 314 -20.28 3.47 -22.91
C GLN A 314 -21.28 3.12 -21.79
N ASN A 315 -20.81 2.98 -20.54
CA ASN A 315 -21.63 2.68 -19.37
C ASN A 315 -21.42 3.68 -18.21
N PRO A 316 -21.81 4.96 -18.36
CA PRO A 316 -21.60 5.99 -17.33
C PRO A 316 -22.21 5.59 -15.97
N GLY A 317 -21.41 5.67 -14.91
CA GLY A 317 -21.84 5.38 -13.53
C GLY A 317 -22.10 3.90 -13.21
N ARG A 318 -21.86 2.98 -14.15
CA ARG A 318 -21.96 1.52 -13.92
C ARG A 318 -20.67 0.90 -13.39
N VAL A 319 -19.55 1.59 -13.54
CA VAL A 319 -18.24 1.21 -12.99
C VAL A 319 -17.68 2.41 -12.20
N CYS A 320 -17.07 2.14 -11.06
CA CYS A 320 -16.45 3.16 -10.21
C CYS A 320 -15.21 3.79 -10.88
N SER A 321 -14.79 4.95 -10.37
CA SER A 321 -13.60 5.68 -10.88
C SER A 321 -12.32 4.87 -10.73
N THR A 322 -12.17 4.10 -9.65
CA THR A 322 -10.99 3.28 -9.37
C THR A 322 -11.40 1.87 -8.91
N PRO A 323 -11.61 0.93 -9.84
CA PRO A 323 -11.83 -0.47 -9.49
C PRO A 323 -10.64 -1.05 -8.72
N VAL A 324 -10.93 -1.96 -7.79
CA VAL A 324 -9.91 -2.60 -6.94
C VAL A 324 -9.57 -4.02 -7.40
N ALA A 325 -10.44 -4.64 -8.19
CA ALA A 325 -10.19 -5.94 -8.84
C ALA A 325 -10.96 -6.04 -10.16
N ILE A 326 -10.56 -6.98 -11.01
CA ILE A 326 -11.23 -7.34 -12.26
C ILE A 326 -11.58 -8.83 -12.21
N SER A 327 -12.53 -9.30 -13.01
CA SER A 327 -12.81 -10.71 -13.21
C SER A 327 -13.23 -10.90 -14.65
N ALA A 328 -12.69 -11.90 -15.33
CA ALA A 328 -12.99 -12.19 -16.73
C ALA A 328 -13.56 -13.59 -16.89
N ARG A 329 -14.31 -13.80 -17.97
CA ARG A 329 -14.79 -15.11 -18.41
C ARG A 329 -14.97 -15.08 -19.92
N LEU A 330 -15.07 -16.24 -20.54
CA LEU A 330 -15.49 -16.32 -21.94
C LEU A 330 -16.95 -15.87 -22.08
N LEU A 331 -17.35 -15.50 -23.30
CA LEU A 331 -18.73 -15.13 -23.57
C LEU A 331 -19.73 -16.25 -23.19
N ASP A 332 -19.34 -17.51 -23.40
CA ASP A 332 -20.11 -18.71 -23.03
C ASP A 332 -20.19 -19.00 -21.52
N GLY A 333 -19.59 -18.13 -20.69
CA GLY A 333 -19.64 -18.18 -19.24
C GLY A 333 -18.55 -18.98 -18.57
N LYS A 334 -17.70 -19.70 -19.33
CA LYS A 334 -16.60 -20.48 -18.78
C LYS A 334 -15.49 -19.60 -18.21
N PRO A 335 -14.75 -20.06 -17.19
CA PRO A 335 -13.55 -19.39 -16.69
C PRO A 335 -12.59 -19.00 -17.82
N TYR A 336 -12.10 -17.76 -17.81
CA TYR A 336 -11.27 -17.23 -18.90
C TYR A 336 -10.00 -18.08 -19.18
N GLN A 337 -9.50 -18.80 -18.17
CA GLN A 337 -8.35 -19.70 -18.27
C GLN A 337 -8.58 -20.84 -19.26
N GLU A 338 -9.82 -21.34 -19.38
CA GLU A 338 -10.19 -22.38 -20.35
C GLU A 338 -10.13 -21.88 -21.80
N GLY A 339 -10.07 -20.57 -21.98
CA GLY A 339 -9.90 -19.98 -23.29
C GLY A 339 -8.55 -20.31 -23.92
N GLY A 340 -7.50 -20.54 -23.11
CA GLY A 340 -6.15 -20.84 -23.60
C GLY A 340 -5.47 -19.65 -24.28
N ASN A 341 -6.12 -18.47 -24.33
CA ASN A 341 -5.49 -17.25 -24.79
C ASN A 341 -4.60 -16.61 -23.73
N ILE A 342 -3.63 -15.90 -24.24
CA ILE A 342 -2.74 -15.01 -23.52
C ILE A 342 -3.47 -13.67 -23.33
N LEU A 343 -3.82 -13.38 -22.08
CA LEU A 343 -4.57 -12.18 -21.69
C LEU A 343 -3.74 -11.29 -20.76
N GLN A 344 -3.94 -9.98 -20.90
CA GLN A 344 -3.55 -8.98 -19.90
C GLN A 344 -4.82 -8.55 -19.16
N LEU A 345 -4.84 -8.72 -17.84
CA LEU A 345 -5.98 -8.35 -16.98
C LEU A 345 -5.53 -7.33 -15.93
N SER A 346 -6.23 -6.20 -15.85
CA SER A 346 -5.95 -5.17 -14.86
C SER A 346 -7.21 -4.40 -14.46
N PRO A 347 -7.42 -4.13 -13.16
CA PRO A 347 -8.55 -3.31 -12.71
C PRO A 347 -8.46 -1.84 -13.13
N SER A 348 -7.29 -1.33 -13.54
CA SER A 348 -7.12 0.05 -14.03
C SER A 348 -7.14 0.17 -15.55
N ILE A 349 -7.00 -0.94 -16.28
CA ILE A 349 -6.90 -0.95 -17.75
C ILE A 349 -8.08 -1.71 -18.38
N GLY A 350 -8.47 -2.86 -17.84
CA GLY A 350 -9.43 -3.79 -18.45
C GLY A 350 -8.80 -5.14 -18.81
N LEU A 351 -9.41 -5.86 -19.75
CA LEU A 351 -8.79 -7.00 -20.43
C LEU A 351 -8.18 -6.54 -21.76
N SER A 352 -7.06 -7.13 -22.13
CA SER A 352 -6.49 -7.01 -23.47
C SER A 352 -5.98 -8.35 -23.93
N CYS A 353 -6.49 -8.80 -25.07
CA CYS A 353 -6.02 -9.95 -25.81
C CYS A 353 -5.58 -9.48 -27.19
N PHE A 354 -4.33 -9.77 -27.57
CA PHE A 354 -3.82 -9.43 -28.89
C PHE A 354 -3.59 -10.69 -29.73
N ASN A 355 -4.14 -10.74 -30.94
CA ASN A 355 -4.01 -11.87 -31.86
C ASN A 355 -2.56 -12.27 -32.12
N PHE A 356 -1.65 -11.30 -32.31
CA PHE A 356 -0.24 -11.57 -32.58
C PHE A 356 0.50 -12.23 -31.41
N GLN A 357 -0.02 -12.12 -30.18
CA GLN A 357 0.58 -12.71 -28.99
C GLN A 357 0.13 -14.16 -28.75
N GLN A 358 -0.89 -14.64 -29.47
CA GLN A 358 -1.52 -15.95 -29.22
C GLN A 358 -0.75 -17.14 -29.84
N GLY A 359 0.22 -16.86 -30.72
CA GLY A 359 0.95 -17.86 -31.50
C GLY A 359 0.38 -18.03 -32.91
N ARG A 360 1.14 -18.71 -33.79
CA ARG A 360 0.97 -18.70 -35.26
C ARG A 360 -0.39 -19.18 -35.81
N ARG A 361 -1.28 -19.74 -34.98
CA ARG A 361 -2.61 -20.26 -35.37
C ARG A 361 -3.73 -19.98 -34.36
N ASN A 362 -3.45 -19.31 -33.26
CA ASN A 362 -4.46 -18.99 -32.27
C ASN A 362 -4.90 -17.53 -32.45
N ARG A 363 -6.18 -17.27 -32.19
CA ARG A 363 -6.74 -15.92 -32.13
C ARG A 363 -7.38 -15.73 -30.77
N CYS A 364 -7.57 -14.49 -30.38
CA CYS A 364 -8.35 -14.15 -29.21
C CYS A 364 -9.74 -14.76 -29.35
N LYS A 365 -10.14 -15.50 -28.31
CA LYS A 365 -11.54 -15.82 -28.06
C LYS A 365 -12.24 -14.56 -27.53
N ASP A 366 -13.54 -14.71 -27.38
CA ASP A 366 -14.44 -13.66 -26.96
C ASP A 366 -14.60 -13.66 -25.44
N TYR A 367 -14.24 -12.54 -24.80
CA TYR A 367 -14.17 -12.40 -23.36
C TYR A 367 -15.02 -11.23 -22.87
N GLN A 368 -15.57 -11.39 -21.67
CA GLN A 368 -16.29 -10.35 -20.95
C GLN A 368 -15.66 -10.14 -19.57
N VAL A 369 -15.69 -8.90 -19.07
CA VAL A 369 -15.08 -8.51 -17.79
C VAL A 369 -16.06 -7.86 -16.83
N ARG A 370 -15.82 -8.01 -15.52
CA ARG A 370 -16.48 -7.25 -14.47
C ARG A 370 -15.45 -6.66 -13.52
N PHE A 371 -15.83 -5.61 -12.81
CA PHE A 371 -14.95 -4.84 -11.93
C PHE A 371 -15.46 -4.87 -10.50
N CYS A 372 -14.56 -4.95 -9.53
CA CYS A 372 -14.90 -4.86 -8.12
C CYS A 372 -14.77 -3.40 -7.67
N CYS A 373 -15.83 -2.86 -7.10
CA CYS A 373 -15.94 -1.46 -6.73
C CYS A 373 -16.27 -1.30 -5.25
N SER A 374 -15.66 -0.30 -4.61
CA SER A 374 -16.03 0.13 -3.26
C SER A 374 -17.44 0.74 -3.28
N GLY A 375 -18.27 0.36 -2.32
CA GLY A 375 -19.64 0.89 -2.22
C GLY A 375 -20.60 0.45 -3.34
N PHE A 376 -20.45 -0.77 -3.87
CA PHE A 376 -21.44 -1.37 -4.76
C PHE A 376 -22.60 -1.99 -3.97
N CYS A 377 -23.84 -1.70 -4.37
CA CYS A 377 -25.05 -2.25 -3.78
C CYS A 377 -25.69 -3.27 -4.74
N PRO A 378 -25.84 -4.56 -4.34
CA PRO A 378 -26.27 -5.62 -5.25
C PRO A 378 -27.65 -5.44 -5.87
N ASN A 379 -28.58 -4.77 -5.16
CA ASN A 379 -29.95 -4.58 -5.61
C ASN A 379 -30.41 -3.14 -5.37
N ARG A 380 -31.14 -2.55 -6.32
CA ARG A 380 -31.71 -1.21 -6.19
C ARG A 380 -32.67 -1.07 -5.00
N ARG A 381 -33.39 -2.13 -4.63
CA ARG A 381 -34.35 -2.14 -3.51
C ARG A 381 -33.69 -2.14 -2.13
N MET A 382 -32.39 -2.43 -2.05
CA MET A 382 -31.63 -2.43 -0.80
C MET A 382 -31.12 -1.04 -0.41
N TRP A 383 -31.31 -0.05 -1.29
CA TRP A 383 -31.03 1.34 -0.95
C TRP A 383 -32.12 1.91 -0.07
N THR A 384 -31.72 2.54 1.02
CA THR A 384 -32.61 3.33 1.86
C THR A 384 -33.07 4.60 1.14
N ARG A 385 -34.06 5.27 1.74
CA ARG A 385 -34.38 6.67 1.40
C ARG A 385 -33.16 7.57 1.61
N TRP A 386 -33.19 8.76 1.01
CA TRP A 386 -32.18 9.77 1.28
C TRP A 386 -32.31 10.34 2.71
N PHE A 387 -31.16 10.69 3.29
CA PHE A 387 -30.98 11.33 4.58
C PHE A 387 -30.14 12.58 4.36
N ASP A 388 -30.59 13.68 4.96
CA ASP A 388 -29.99 15.00 4.87
C ASP A 388 -30.04 15.56 6.29
N THR A 389 -28.90 15.96 6.83
CA THR A 389 -28.78 16.44 8.22
C THR A 389 -28.07 17.77 8.23
N ARG A 390 -28.77 18.81 8.69
CA ARG A 390 -28.20 20.16 8.74
C ARG A 390 -27.12 20.27 9.83
N ASN A 391 -26.00 20.90 9.50
CA ASN A 391 -24.92 21.21 10.43
C ASN A 391 -24.32 22.59 10.14
N SER A 392 -23.79 23.27 11.16
CA SER A 392 -23.23 24.63 11.06
C SER A 392 -21.74 24.67 10.67
N GLU A 393 -20.98 23.60 10.95
CA GLU A 393 -19.53 23.52 10.69
C GLU A 393 -19.15 22.92 9.32
N GLY A 394 -20.16 22.53 8.53
CA GLY A 394 -20.01 21.80 7.27
C GLY A 394 -21.25 20.95 7.02
N ASP A 395 -21.08 19.88 6.26
CA ASP A 395 -22.16 18.94 5.92
C ASP A 395 -21.75 17.51 6.27
N LEU A 396 -22.46 16.92 7.24
CA LEU A 396 -22.04 15.71 7.96
C LEU A 396 -23.19 14.71 8.07
N GLU A 397 -23.35 13.86 7.05
CA GLU A 397 -24.43 12.89 6.96
C GLU A 397 -23.99 11.56 7.58
N HIS A 398 -23.67 11.60 8.87
CA HIS A 398 -23.17 10.45 9.62
C HIS A 398 -24.25 9.39 9.86
N ILE A 399 -23.91 8.12 9.62
CA ILE A 399 -24.79 6.97 9.88
C ILE A 399 -25.13 6.84 11.37
N ASP A 400 -24.22 7.23 12.27
CA ASP A 400 -24.44 7.14 13.71
C ASP A 400 -25.54 8.10 14.18
N ARG A 401 -25.70 9.27 13.53
CA ARG A 401 -26.83 10.18 13.81
C ARG A 401 -28.17 9.55 13.41
N ILE A 402 -28.19 8.78 12.32
CA ILE A 402 -29.39 8.03 11.93
C ILE A 402 -29.65 6.93 12.97
N ARG A 403 -28.61 6.26 13.47
CA ARG A 403 -28.72 5.21 14.49
C ARG A 403 -29.17 5.70 15.86
N GLN A 404 -28.85 6.94 16.23
CA GLN A 404 -29.37 7.55 17.47
C GLN A 404 -30.91 7.56 17.49
N THR A 405 -31.55 7.80 16.34
CA THR A 405 -33.02 7.74 16.22
C THR A 405 -33.54 6.36 15.84
N ARG A 406 -32.68 5.48 15.31
CA ARG A 406 -33.02 4.14 14.80
C ARG A 406 -31.91 3.14 15.12
N PRO A 407 -31.86 2.59 16.34
CA PRO A 407 -30.69 1.84 16.83
C PRO A 407 -30.28 0.62 15.97
N SER A 408 -31.23 -0.01 15.27
CA SER A 408 -31.00 -1.13 14.37
C SER A 408 -30.77 -0.72 12.90
N PHE A 409 -30.62 0.58 12.62
CA PHE A 409 -30.47 1.07 11.25
C PHE A 409 -29.14 0.60 10.64
N CYS A 410 -29.27 -0.25 9.63
CA CYS A 410 -28.21 -0.66 8.72
C CYS A 410 -26.91 -0.98 9.49
N PRO A 411 -26.88 -2.02 10.35
CA PRO A 411 -25.76 -2.28 11.27
C PRO A 411 -24.44 -2.50 10.52
N ASN A 412 -24.52 -3.08 9.32
CA ASN A 412 -23.39 -3.29 8.42
C ASN A 412 -23.74 -2.75 7.02
N PRO A 413 -23.57 -1.43 6.77
CA PRO A 413 -23.87 -0.83 5.48
C PRO A 413 -22.91 -1.36 4.40
N MET A 414 -23.48 -1.89 3.32
CA MET A 414 -22.74 -2.46 2.18
C MET A 414 -22.21 -1.36 1.26
N ALA A 415 -22.93 -0.25 1.17
CA ALA A 415 -22.58 0.89 0.35
C ALA A 415 -23.22 2.19 0.85
N VAL A 416 -22.68 3.32 0.41
CA VAL A 416 -23.29 4.64 0.60
C VAL A 416 -23.20 5.41 -0.71
N ARG A 417 -24.23 6.20 -1.01
CA ARG A 417 -24.22 7.18 -2.11
C ARG A 417 -24.49 8.55 -1.55
N ALA A 418 -23.87 9.56 -2.16
CA ALA A 418 -24.11 10.96 -1.87
C ALA A 418 -24.41 11.73 -3.14
N GLN A 419 -25.23 12.76 -3.02
CA GLN A 419 -25.47 13.74 -4.08
C GLN A 419 -25.78 15.10 -3.46
N VAL A 420 -25.55 16.17 -4.20
CA VAL A 420 -25.92 17.51 -3.76
C VAL A 420 -27.45 17.57 -3.64
N SER A 421 -27.97 18.03 -2.50
CA SER A 421 -29.38 17.92 -2.14
C SER A 421 -30.31 18.63 -3.13
N ASN A 422 -29.90 19.77 -3.67
CA ASN A 422 -30.70 20.58 -4.60
C ASN A 422 -30.55 20.16 -6.08
N THR A 423 -29.32 19.89 -6.54
CA THR A 423 -29.06 19.63 -7.97
C THR A 423 -29.10 18.15 -8.33
N HIS A 424 -29.11 17.25 -7.33
CA HIS A 424 -28.98 15.80 -7.49
C HIS A 424 -27.72 15.37 -8.26
N ARG A 425 -26.76 16.29 -8.42
CA ARG A 425 -25.49 16.00 -9.06
C ARG A 425 -24.66 15.13 -8.13
N SER A 426 -23.89 14.24 -8.75
CA SER A 426 -22.95 13.38 -8.05
C SER A 426 -21.96 14.21 -7.22
N PHE A 427 -21.66 13.78 -6.00
CA PHE A 427 -20.78 14.54 -5.10
C PHE A 427 -19.38 14.79 -5.69
N TYR A 428 -18.90 13.90 -6.56
CA TYR A 428 -17.63 14.04 -7.29
C TYR A 428 -17.57 15.25 -8.23
N THR A 429 -18.71 15.86 -8.57
CA THR A 429 -18.79 17.00 -9.48
C THR A 429 -18.84 18.37 -8.77
N GLY A 430 -18.92 18.37 -7.43
CA GLY A 430 -19.12 19.60 -6.64
C GLY A 430 -17.84 20.40 -6.33
N GLY A 431 -16.66 19.84 -6.57
CA GLY A 431 -15.36 20.48 -6.29
C GLY A 431 -14.96 20.52 -4.81
N ASP A 432 -15.82 20.05 -3.91
CA ASP A 432 -15.58 20.02 -2.46
C ASP A 432 -14.66 18.85 -2.07
N GLN A 433 -13.86 19.05 -1.04
CA GLN A 433 -13.11 17.99 -0.37
C GLN A 433 -14.07 17.20 0.53
N VAL A 434 -14.50 16.04 0.06
CA VAL A 434 -15.52 15.21 0.70
C VAL A 434 -15.01 13.80 0.93
N ARG A 435 -15.26 13.23 2.11
CA ARG A 435 -15.04 11.82 2.42
C ARG A 435 -16.37 11.08 2.45
N LEU A 436 -16.47 9.98 1.71
CA LEU A 436 -17.67 9.15 1.63
C LEU A 436 -17.34 7.70 1.93
N LEU A 437 -17.86 7.14 3.03
CA LEU A 437 -17.58 5.77 3.47
C LEU A 437 -18.85 5.07 3.99
N PRO A 438 -19.13 3.80 3.65
CA PRO A 438 -20.37 3.15 4.05
C PRO A 438 -20.66 3.13 5.56
N ASN A 439 -19.66 2.85 6.40
CA ASN A 439 -19.82 2.79 7.86
C ASN A 439 -19.79 4.17 8.54
N VAL A 440 -19.59 5.24 7.78
CA VAL A 440 -19.47 6.59 8.33
C VAL A 440 -20.60 7.45 7.79
N GLY A 441 -20.80 7.47 6.47
CA GLY A 441 -21.65 8.43 5.78
C GLY A 441 -20.81 9.39 4.95
N LEU A 442 -21.28 10.62 4.82
CA LEU A 442 -20.54 11.72 4.18
C LEU A 442 -19.94 12.65 5.25
N ILE A 443 -18.71 13.10 5.00
CA ILE A 443 -18.04 14.13 5.80
C ILE A 443 -17.54 15.19 4.83
N CYS A 444 -18.08 16.40 4.97
CA CYS A 444 -17.53 17.62 4.42
C CYS A 444 -17.36 18.63 5.56
N ARG A 445 -16.13 19.12 5.77
CA ARG A 445 -15.84 20.18 6.74
C ARG A 445 -15.48 21.46 6.02
N ASN A 446 -16.04 22.59 6.47
CA ASN A 446 -15.72 23.91 5.92
C ASN A 446 -14.21 24.22 6.04
N SER A 447 -13.58 23.81 7.14
CA SER A 447 -12.14 23.98 7.39
C SER A 447 -11.22 23.17 6.46
N GLU A 448 -11.74 22.12 5.82
CA GLU A 448 -10.98 21.26 4.89
C GLU A 448 -11.16 21.70 3.42
N GLN A 449 -12.00 22.70 3.16
CA GLN A 449 -12.24 23.21 1.81
C GLN A 449 -11.18 24.21 1.37
N ARG A 450 -10.91 24.25 0.06
CA ARG A 450 -10.00 25.23 -0.55
C ARG A 450 -10.73 26.56 -0.77
N ASN A 451 -9.98 27.66 -0.77
CA ASN A 451 -10.47 29.01 -1.08
C ASN A 451 -11.59 29.51 -0.16
N ASN A 452 -11.58 29.13 1.13
CA ASN A 452 -12.61 29.49 2.12
C ASN A 452 -14.06 29.17 1.67
N LYS A 453 -14.23 28.20 0.77
CA LYS A 453 -15.54 27.76 0.29
C LYS A 453 -16.26 26.96 1.39
N SER A 454 -17.54 27.23 1.63
CA SER A 454 -18.35 26.36 2.48
C SER A 454 -18.73 25.06 1.75
N CYS A 455 -18.88 23.99 2.51
CA CYS A 455 -19.42 22.73 2.01
C CYS A 455 -20.76 22.91 1.30
N SER A 456 -20.93 22.24 0.17
CA SER A 456 -22.23 22.09 -0.45
C SER A 456 -23.14 21.25 0.46
N ASN A 457 -24.45 21.46 0.38
CA ASN A 457 -25.42 20.62 1.09
C ASN A 457 -25.63 19.32 0.31
N TYR A 458 -25.31 18.19 0.94
CA TYR A 458 -25.41 16.84 0.45
C TYR A 458 -26.47 16.04 1.21
N ARG A 459 -26.95 15.00 0.53
CA ARG A 459 -27.76 13.95 1.13
C ARG A 459 -27.17 12.60 0.80
N VAL A 460 -27.30 11.67 1.73
CA VAL A 460 -26.81 10.29 1.59
C VAL A 460 -27.92 9.26 1.60
N LYS A 461 -27.66 8.11 1.00
CA LYS A 461 -28.45 6.90 1.23
C LYS A 461 -27.53 5.70 1.36
N PHE A 462 -27.96 4.71 2.12
CA PHE A 462 -27.17 3.53 2.46
C PHE A 462 -27.76 2.29 1.81
N CYS A 463 -26.90 1.34 1.45
CA CYS A 463 -27.31 0.01 1.01
C CYS A 463 -27.17 -0.96 2.17
N CYS A 464 -28.23 -1.66 2.50
CA CYS A 464 -28.28 -2.53 3.68
C CYS A 464 -28.64 -3.96 3.26
N SER A 465 -27.94 -4.96 3.82
CA SER A 465 -28.17 -6.39 3.53
C SER A 465 -29.54 -6.89 3.98
N THR A 466 -30.20 -6.17 4.88
CA THR A 466 -31.51 -6.50 5.44
C THR A 466 -32.54 -5.44 5.08
N ASN A 467 -33.69 -5.86 4.55
CA ASN A 467 -34.89 -5.02 4.36
C ASN A 467 -35.51 -4.65 5.73
N LEU A 468 -34.79 -3.95 6.59
CA LEU A 468 -35.41 -3.15 7.67
C LEU A 468 -35.91 -1.81 7.09
N ILE A 469 -36.49 -1.88 5.90
CA ILE A 469 -37.19 -0.78 5.27
C ILE A 469 -38.60 -0.85 5.88
N GLU A 470 -38.85 0.04 6.84
CA GLU A 470 -40.13 0.34 7.49
C GLU A 470 -40.61 -0.64 8.58
N VAL A 471 -40.24 -0.36 9.84
CA VAL A 471 -41.23 -0.46 10.93
C VAL A 471 -41.88 0.91 11.02
N THR A 472 -43.03 1.05 10.36
CA THR A 472 -44.01 2.09 10.70
C THR A 472 -44.29 2.04 12.19
N LEU A 473 -44.17 3.18 12.86
CA LEU A 473 -44.76 3.38 14.19
C LEU A 473 -46.24 2.97 14.10
N ALA A 474 -46.60 1.85 14.72
CA ALA A 474 -48.01 1.52 14.93
C ALA A 474 -48.64 2.65 15.76
N PRO A 475 -49.89 3.06 15.45
CA PRO A 475 -50.53 4.16 16.14
C PRO A 475 -50.70 3.83 17.63
N ARG A 476 -50.51 4.85 18.47
CA ARG A 476 -50.86 4.80 19.89
C ARG A 476 -52.28 4.24 20.02
N MET A 477 -52.43 3.09 20.68
CA MET A 477 -53.73 2.70 21.22
C MET A 477 -54.17 3.82 22.16
N ALA A 478 -55.28 4.46 21.80
CA ALA A 478 -56.02 5.31 22.71
C ALA A 478 -56.51 4.42 23.87
N LEU A 479 -56.18 4.81 25.11
CA LEU A 479 -56.99 4.43 26.24
C LEU A 479 -58.38 5.03 26.01
N VAL A 480 -59.37 4.17 25.80
CA VAL A 480 -60.76 4.53 26.09
C VAL A 480 -61.02 4.10 27.52
N VAL A 481 -61.62 5.04 28.26
CA VAL A 481 -61.98 5.06 29.68
C VAL A 481 -62.71 3.80 30.12
#